data_AF-A0AAU9IG18-F1
#
_entry.id   AF-A0AAU9IG18-F1
#
_cell.length_a   1.000
_cell.length_b   1.000
_cell.length_c   1.000
_cell.angle_alpha   90.00
_cell.angle_beta   90.00
_cell.angle_gamma   90.00
#
_symmetry.space_group_name_H-M   'P 1'
#
loop_
_entity.id
_entity.type
_entity.pdbx_description
1 polymer ?
#
loop_
_entity_poly.entity_id
_entity_poly.type
_entity_poly.pdbx_seq_one_letter_code
_entity_poly.pdbx_strand_id
1 'polypeptide(L)'
;MGSSCSCLNSHTTASQEIGIMNEESILIKKAPEKVSTENQPTQFTTLNITLPDPTFPVKAQAALRGYLARNYMKSLIIEHSTSITKNLKRETLQEIQGEIPDYSNSATMAAIHKFGPYRYDFDPKDNNKVTKRGPVLLENGEIYIGEWNEKNERHGKGQQLLKDGSIYEGYWKNDMTNGQGRLIHGDGDVYEGSWFNDKAHGFGTYTHIDGAQYAGNWEEDKQHGVGVETWPDGAKYEGSYLHGKKHGKGKFYCADGNVYEGEFQDNNLHGVGTFTWNDGRKYVGEWKSNRMNGKGTFTWPDGRCYVGDYVDDKKQGYGVFKWPDGRVYEGAWFNGKQHGRGTYQASARGEKKEGEWKEGKRLKDPSEL
;
A
#
# COMPACT_ATOMS: atom_id res chain seq x y z
N MET A 1 21.86 -6.26 8.90
CA MET A 1 20.50 -5.89 9.37
C MET A 1 19.63 -7.12 9.27
N GLY A 2 18.67 -7.31 10.16
CA GLY A 2 17.78 -8.49 10.11
C GLY A 2 17.02 -8.49 8.79
N SER A 3 17.15 -9.57 8.03
CA SER A 3 16.66 -9.71 6.66
C SER A 3 15.13 -9.88 6.56
N SER A 4 14.42 -9.78 7.68
CA SER A 4 13.06 -10.27 7.86
C SER A 4 11.97 -9.21 7.98
N CYS A 5 12.30 -7.90 8.05
CA CYS A 5 11.23 -6.88 7.95
C CYS A 5 10.90 -6.60 6.48
N SER A 6 9.69 -6.98 6.05
CA SER A 6 9.11 -6.57 4.76
C SER A 6 9.15 -5.05 4.55
N CYS A 7 9.05 -4.27 5.64
CA CYS A 7 9.16 -2.81 5.63
C CYS A 7 10.53 -2.25 5.21
N LEU A 8 11.61 -3.02 5.36
CA LEU A 8 12.98 -2.61 5.03
C LEU A 8 13.44 -3.16 3.66
N ASN A 9 12.64 -4.04 3.05
CA ASN A 9 12.98 -4.78 1.84
C ASN A 9 12.43 -4.15 0.55
N SER A 10 12.21 -2.82 0.49
CA SER A 10 11.95 -2.16 -0.80
C SER A 10 13.26 -1.99 -1.57
N HIS A 11 13.62 -3.03 -2.32
CA HIS A 11 14.64 -2.94 -3.36
C HIS A 11 14.23 -1.89 -4.40
N THR A 12 15.22 -1.09 -4.77
CA THR A 12 15.24 -0.03 -5.75
C THR A 12 14.60 -0.43 -7.08
N THR A 13 13.64 0.35 -7.58
CA THR A 13 13.48 0.53 -9.04
C THR A 13 13.12 1.95 -9.38
N ALA A 14 13.95 2.51 -10.26
CA ALA A 14 13.80 3.80 -10.90
C ALA A 14 12.55 3.83 -11.80
N SER A 15 12.01 5.03 -11.94
CA SER A 15 10.91 5.42 -12.80
C SER A 15 11.15 5.01 -14.26
N GLN A 16 10.37 4.08 -14.80
CA GLN A 16 10.15 3.93 -16.24
C GLN A 16 8.70 3.50 -16.50
N GLU A 17 8.03 4.26 -17.37
CA GLU A 17 6.67 4.02 -17.86
C GLU A 17 6.62 2.78 -18.74
N ILE A 18 5.82 1.76 -18.39
CA ILE A 18 5.43 0.69 -19.29
C ILE A 18 4.02 0.22 -18.90
N GLY A 19 3.07 0.28 -19.84
CA GLY A 19 1.85 -0.52 -19.79
C GLY A 19 2.06 -1.88 -20.49
N ILE A 20 1.27 -2.90 -20.15
CA ILE A 20 0.87 -4.05 -21.01
C ILE A 20 -0.03 -5.04 -20.23
N MET A 21 -0.84 -5.75 -21.02
CA MET A 21 -1.81 -6.82 -20.73
C MET A 21 -1.20 -8.18 -20.30
N ASN A 22 -2.09 -9.08 -19.92
CA ASN A 22 -1.94 -10.28 -19.08
C ASN A 22 -0.93 -11.38 -19.49
N GLU A 23 -0.36 -11.89 -18.40
CA GLU A 23 0.09 -13.24 -17.97
C GLU A 23 1.14 -14.05 -18.74
N GLU A 24 2.22 -14.26 -17.98
CA GLU A 24 3.35 -15.20 -18.12
C GLU A 24 4.38 -14.89 -19.22
N SER A 25 5.33 -14.01 -18.84
CA SER A 25 6.60 -13.62 -19.48
C SER A 25 6.60 -12.29 -20.27
N ILE A 26 7.57 -11.43 -19.94
CA ILE A 26 7.84 -10.17 -20.65
C ILE A 26 8.96 -10.41 -21.66
N LEU A 27 8.66 -10.23 -22.95
CA LEU A 27 9.64 -10.20 -24.03
C LEU A 27 10.17 -8.76 -24.21
N ILE A 28 11.40 -8.49 -23.77
CA ILE A 28 12.07 -7.22 -24.07
C ILE A 28 12.93 -7.41 -25.32
N LYS A 29 12.51 -6.80 -26.44
CA LYS A 29 13.39 -6.60 -27.60
C LYS A 29 14.21 -5.34 -27.36
N LYS A 30 15.50 -5.49 -27.01
CA LYS A 30 16.42 -4.35 -26.98
C LYS A 30 16.85 -4.02 -28.42
N ALA A 31 16.56 -2.82 -28.91
CA ALA A 31 17.16 -2.33 -30.14
C ALA A 31 18.66 -2.10 -29.89
N PRO A 32 19.56 -2.43 -30.84
CA PRO A 32 20.98 -2.22 -30.66
C PRO A 32 21.29 -0.72 -30.53
N GLU A 33 22.01 -0.36 -29.46
CA GLU A 33 22.67 0.94 -29.33
C GLU A 33 23.86 0.99 -30.30
N LYS A 34 23.55 1.20 -31.59
CA LYS A 34 24.37 1.81 -32.65
C LYS A 34 23.91 1.28 -34.00
N VAL A 35 23.61 2.21 -34.89
CA VAL A 35 23.51 1.96 -36.33
C VAL A 35 24.91 1.66 -36.83
N SER A 36 25.16 0.41 -37.21
CA SER A 36 26.30 0.04 -38.04
C SER A 36 25.76 -0.76 -39.22
N THR A 37 26.07 -0.29 -40.41
CA THR A 37 25.70 -0.84 -41.70
C THR A 37 26.47 -2.14 -41.94
N GLU A 38 25.84 -3.30 -41.75
CA GLU A 38 26.10 -4.54 -42.50
C GLU A 38 25.15 -5.66 -42.08
N ASN A 39 24.64 -6.40 -43.07
CA ASN A 39 23.70 -7.51 -42.90
C ASN A 39 24.37 -8.71 -42.18
N GLN A 40 24.09 -8.87 -40.89
CA GLN A 40 24.27 -10.11 -40.14
C GLN A 40 23.07 -10.35 -39.20
N PRO A 41 22.65 -11.60 -38.97
CA PRO A 41 21.48 -11.91 -38.16
C PRO A 41 21.71 -11.59 -36.67
N THR A 42 20.79 -10.84 -36.06
CA THR A 42 20.80 -10.43 -34.66
C THR A 42 20.65 -11.63 -33.72
N GLN A 43 21.66 -11.91 -32.90
CA GLN A 43 21.55 -12.84 -31.77
C GLN A 43 20.94 -12.13 -30.56
N PHE A 44 19.87 -12.71 -30.00
CA PHE A 44 19.26 -12.29 -28.73
C PHE A 44 19.87 -13.10 -27.59
N THR A 45 20.23 -12.45 -26.48
CA THR A 45 20.64 -13.13 -25.24
C THR A 45 19.48 -13.10 -24.24
N THR A 46 19.07 -14.27 -23.75
CA THR A 46 17.98 -14.42 -22.77
C THR A 46 18.46 -14.07 -21.36
N LEU A 47 17.69 -13.24 -20.64
CA LEU A 47 17.97 -12.88 -19.25
C LEU A 47 16.71 -13.12 -18.43
N ASN A 48 16.74 -14.14 -17.55
CA ASN A 48 15.65 -14.46 -16.64
C ASN A 48 15.81 -13.63 -15.37
N ILE A 49 14.83 -12.78 -15.06
CA ILE A 49 14.79 -12.00 -13.82
C ILE A 49 13.60 -12.47 -12.99
N THR A 50 13.89 -12.99 -11.80
CA THR A 50 12.87 -13.30 -10.78
C THR A 50 12.63 -12.04 -9.94
N LEU A 51 11.39 -11.56 -9.87
CA LEU A 51 11.02 -10.37 -9.10
C LEU A 51 10.79 -10.72 -7.62
N PRO A 52 11.17 -9.87 -6.64
CA PRO A 52 11.15 -10.25 -5.22
C PRO A 52 9.80 -10.04 -4.50
N ASP A 53 8.82 -9.32 -5.07
CA ASP A 53 7.50 -9.12 -4.45
C ASP A 53 6.45 -8.68 -5.50
N PRO A 54 5.40 -9.49 -5.77
CA PRO A 54 4.40 -9.20 -6.80
C PRO A 54 3.16 -8.44 -6.32
N THR A 55 3.06 -8.01 -5.06
CA THR A 55 1.77 -7.54 -4.51
C THR A 55 1.48 -6.04 -4.63
N PHE A 56 2.36 -5.26 -5.26
CA PHE A 56 2.21 -3.80 -5.37
C PHE A 56 1.30 -3.32 -6.53
N PRO A 57 1.20 -3.99 -7.71
CA PRO A 57 0.32 -3.52 -8.78
C PRO A 57 -1.15 -3.96 -8.64
N VAL A 58 -1.45 -5.00 -7.86
CA VAL A 58 -2.77 -5.67 -7.84
C VAL A 58 -3.82 -4.87 -7.04
N LYS A 59 -3.40 -4.13 -6.02
CA LYS A 59 -4.30 -3.44 -5.07
C LYS A 59 -4.95 -2.16 -5.60
N ALA A 60 -4.40 -1.58 -6.67
CA ALA A 60 -5.05 -0.53 -7.44
C ALA A 60 -5.93 -1.11 -8.57
N GLN A 61 -5.70 -2.34 -9.01
CA GLN A 61 -6.33 -2.91 -10.18
C GLN A 61 -7.79 -3.33 -9.95
N ALA A 62 -8.23 -3.73 -8.75
CA ALA A 62 -9.63 -4.10 -8.52
C ALA A 62 -10.55 -2.87 -8.48
N ALA A 63 -10.16 -1.82 -7.74
CA ALA A 63 -10.84 -0.52 -7.76
C ALA A 63 -10.73 0.15 -9.14
N LEU A 64 -9.57 0.05 -9.82
CA LEU A 64 -9.39 0.55 -11.18
C LEU A 64 -10.18 -0.28 -12.20
N ARG A 65 -10.36 -1.60 -12.06
CA ARG A 65 -11.21 -2.42 -12.95
C ARG A 65 -12.67 -2.08 -12.75
N GLY A 66 -13.13 -1.91 -11.51
CA GLY A 66 -14.46 -1.38 -11.22
C GLY A 66 -14.66 0.05 -11.75
N TYR A 67 -13.68 0.93 -11.55
CA TYR A 67 -13.65 2.30 -12.08
C TYR A 67 -13.58 2.33 -13.61
N LEU A 68 -12.81 1.46 -14.25
CA LEU A 68 -12.68 1.37 -15.71
C LEU A 68 -13.94 0.77 -16.31
N ALA A 69 -14.56 -0.25 -15.71
CA ALA A 69 -15.86 -0.76 -16.15
C ALA A 69 -16.95 0.34 -16.04
N ARG A 70 -16.96 1.12 -14.95
CA ARG A 70 -17.92 2.21 -14.74
C ARG A 70 -17.64 3.47 -15.60
N ASN A 71 -16.37 3.80 -15.85
CA ASN A 71 -15.98 5.00 -16.63
C ASN A 71 -15.83 4.76 -18.12
N TYR A 72 -15.45 3.55 -18.57
CA TYR A 72 -15.53 3.16 -19.97
C TYR A 72 -16.96 3.30 -20.50
N MET A 73 -17.96 3.06 -19.64
CA MET A 73 -19.35 3.29 -19.95
C MET A 73 -19.75 4.77 -19.89
N LYS A 74 -19.24 5.58 -18.95
CA LYS A 74 -19.42 7.05 -19.00
C LYS A 74 -18.84 7.63 -20.28
N SER A 75 -17.68 7.15 -20.76
CA SER A 75 -17.11 7.59 -22.04
C SER A 75 -17.91 7.10 -23.25
N LEU A 76 -18.45 5.89 -23.25
CA LEU A 76 -19.35 5.41 -24.31
C LEU A 76 -20.67 6.20 -24.35
N ILE A 77 -21.23 6.57 -23.18
CA ILE A 77 -22.39 7.45 -23.06
C ILE A 77 -22.04 8.87 -23.51
N ILE A 78 -20.84 9.38 -23.22
CA ILE A 78 -20.38 10.72 -23.66
C ILE A 78 -20.11 10.78 -25.18
N GLU A 79 -19.46 9.75 -25.74
CA GLU A 79 -19.23 9.65 -27.19
C GLU A 79 -20.54 9.43 -27.98
N HIS A 80 -21.53 8.72 -27.43
CA HIS A 80 -22.87 8.64 -28.05
C HIS A 80 -23.75 9.86 -27.76
N SER A 81 -23.55 10.58 -26.64
CA SER A 81 -24.37 11.75 -26.27
C SER A 81 -23.94 13.05 -26.94
N THR A 82 -22.74 13.12 -27.53
CA THR A 82 -22.41 14.21 -28.47
C THR A 82 -23.19 14.10 -29.79
N SER A 83 -23.86 12.98 -30.06
CA SER A 83 -24.81 12.85 -31.18
C SER A 83 -26.28 12.74 -30.77
N ILE A 84 -26.64 12.59 -29.49
CA ILE A 84 -28.04 12.49 -29.04
C ILE A 84 -28.24 13.23 -27.71
N THR A 85 -28.30 14.55 -27.76
CA THR A 85 -28.99 15.34 -26.71
C THR A 85 -30.45 15.49 -27.10
N LYS A 86 -31.31 14.58 -26.60
CA LYS A 86 -32.75 14.79 -26.35
C LYS A 86 -33.41 13.50 -25.84
N ASN A 87 -33.90 13.52 -24.61
CA ASN A 87 -35.08 12.76 -24.14
C ASN A 87 -35.17 11.27 -24.55
N LEU A 88 -34.14 10.46 -24.33
CA LEU A 88 -34.40 9.04 -24.14
C LEU A 88 -35.00 8.88 -22.74
N LYS A 89 -36.34 8.85 -22.67
CA LYS A 89 -37.01 8.09 -21.60
C LYS A 89 -36.34 6.73 -21.66
N ARG A 90 -35.59 6.36 -20.62
CA ARG A 90 -35.01 5.01 -20.48
C ARG A 90 -36.05 4.03 -20.98
N GLU A 91 -35.70 3.29 -22.04
CA GLU A 91 -36.57 2.28 -22.61
C GLU A 91 -37.13 1.42 -21.47
N THR A 92 -38.40 1.01 -21.59
CA THR A 92 -39.15 0.30 -20.54
C THR A 92 -38.26 -0.71 -19.83
N LEU A 93 -37.94 -0.47 -18.55
CA LEU A 93 -37.16 -1.39 -17.72
C LEU A 93 -37.81 -2.79 -17.84
N GLN A 94 -37.09 -3.75 -18.41
CA GLN A 94 -37.60 -5.10 -18.58
C GLN A 94 -37.21 -5.92 -17.35
N GLU A 95 -38.22 -6.26 -16.54
CA GLU A 95 -38.05 -7.21 -15.45
C GLU A 95 -37.86 -8.62 -16.02
N ILE A 96 -36.87 -9.35 -15.49
CA ILE A 96 -36.60 -10.73 -15.87
C ILE A 96 -37.77 -11.59 -15.37
N GLN A 97 -38.53 -12.16 -16.30
CA GLN A 97 -39.57 -13.14 -16.00
C GLN A 97 -39.01 -14.56 -16.16
N GLY A 98 -38.26 -15.04 -15.16
CA GLY A 98 -37.63 -16.35 -15.21
C GLY A 98 -36.52 -16.52 -14.18
N GLU A 99 -35.64 -17.49 -14.43
CA GLU A 99 -34.43 -17.68 -13.62
C GLU A 99 -33.52 -16.46 -13.74
N ILE A 100 -33.03 -15.99 -12.59
CA ILE A 100 -32.06 -14.90 -12.51
C ILE A 100 -30.70 -15.51 -12.82
N PRO A 101 -29.98 -15.04 -13.86
CA PRO A 101 -28.60 -15.47 -14.07
C PRO A 101 -27.76 -15.32 -12.81
N ASP A 102 -27.11 -16.41 -12.40
CA ASP A 102 -26.13 -16.39 -11.32
C ASP A 102 -24.74 -16.21 -11.94
N TYR A 103 -24.14 -15.06 -11.68
CA TYR A 103 -22.76 -14.77 -12.11
C TYR A 103 -21.73 -15.14 -11.03
N SER A 104 -22.16 -15.56 -9.84
CA SER A 104 -21.28 -15.84 -8.71
C SER A 104 -20.32 -16.98 -9.02
N ASN A 105 -19.05 -16.80 -8.66
CA ASN A 105 -18.04 -17.85 -8.76
C ASN A 105 -17.67 -18.38 -7.35
N SER A 106 -16.74 -19.33 -7.29
CA SER A 106 -16.33 -19.95 -6.02
C SER A 106 -15.80 -18.95 -4.99
N ALA A 107 -15.07 -17.91 -5.43
CA ALA A 107 -14.51 -16.90 -4.54
C ALA A 107 -15.61 -15.98 -4.00
N THR A 108 -16.52 -15.52 -4.86
CA THR A 108 -17.71 -14.75 -4.46
C THR A 108 -18.56 -15.53 -3.45
N MET A 109 -18.83 -16.81 -3.72
CA MET A 109 -19.62 -17.66 -2.83
C MET A 109 -18.94 -17.90 -1.48
N ALA A 110 -17.61 -18.08 -1.46
CA ALA A 110 -16.85 -18.19 -0.22
C ALA A 110 -16.93 -16.89 0.61
N ALA A 111 -16.86 -15.73 -0.04
CA ALA A 111 -17.05 -14.44 0.62
C ALA A 111 -18.48 -14.29 1.19
N ILE A 112 -19.52 -14.61 0.41
CA ILE A 112 -20.92 -14.59 0.90
C ILE A 112 -21.09 -15.48 2.12
N HIS A 113 -20.56 -16.70 2.10
CA HIS A 113 -20.63 -17.61 3.24
C HIS A 113 -19.89 -17.07 4.48
N LYS A 114 -18.72 -16.44 4.28
CA LYS A 114 -17.89 -15.87 5.35
C LYS A 114 -18.55 -14.65 6.01
N PHE A 115 -19.11 -13.73 5.22
CA PHE A 115 -19.63 -12.45 5.70
C PHE A 115 -21.14 -12.45 5.94
N GLY A 116 -21.87 -13.46 5.47
CA GLY A 116 -23.31 -13.55 5.60
C GLY A 116 -24.07 -12.47 4.81
N PRO A 117 -25.40 -12.35 5.01
CA PRO A 117 -26.22 -11.40 4.28
C PRO A 117 -25.87 -9.95 4.64
N TYR A 118 -25.89 -9.05 3.66
CA TYR A 118 -25.70 -7.62 3.90
C TYR A 118 -26.89 -7.04 4.68
N ARG A 119 -26.59 -6.16 5.64
CA ARG A 119 -27.60 -5.53 6.50
C ARG A 119 -27.78 -4.06 6.15
N TYR A 120 -29.02 -3.70 5.83
CA TYR A 120 -29.43 -2.34 5.51
C TYR A 120 -29.81 -1.56 6.77
N ASP A 121 -28.82 -1.33 7.66
CA ASP A 121 -29.02 -0.73 8.98
C ASP A 121 -29.11 0.81 8.96
N PHE A 122 -28.73 1.44 7.86
CA PHE A 122 -28.81 2.90 7.70
C PHE A 122 -30.08 3.29 6.93
N ASP A 123 -30.82 4.29 7.38
CA ASP A 123 -31.89 4.85 6.55
C ASP A 123 -31.42 6.20 5.99
N PRO A 124 -30.90 6.27 4.75
CA PRO A 124 -30.56 7.53 4.16
C PRO A 124 -31.85 8.34 4.03
N LYS A 125 -31.94 9.44 4.79
CA LYS A 125 -33.02 10.43 4.67
C LYS A 125 -32.95 11.08 3.29
N ASP A 126 -33.46 10.39 2.29
CA ASP A 126 -33.65 10.88 0.93
C ASP A 126 -35.15 10.99 0.69
N ASN A 127 -35.62 12.20 0.39
CA ASN A 127 -37.03 12.49 0.16
C ASN A 127 -37.53 11.98 -1.21
N ASN A 128 -36.66 11.39 -2.03
CA ASN A 128 -37.04 10.81 -3.30
C ASN A 128 -37.98 9.61 -3.09
N LYS A 129 -39.10 9.61 -3.81
CA LYS A 129 -39.99 8.46 -3.86
C LYS A 129 -39.31 7.32 -4.61
N VAL A 130 -39.15 6.19 -3.94
CA VAL A 130 -38.59 4.97 -4.51
C VAL A 130 -39.66 3.91 -4.73
N THR A 131 -39.48 3.08 -5.75
CA THR A 131 -40.31 1.92 -6.05
C THR A 131 -39.43 0.68 -6.15
N LYS A 132 -39.78 -0.38 -5.43
CA LYS A 132 -39.10 -1.67 -5.53
C LYS A 132 -39.62 -2.42 -6.75
N ARG A 133 -38.73 -2.93 -7.60
CA ARG A 133 -39.04 -3.76 -8.76
C ARG A 133 -38.48 -5.16 -8.59
N GLY A 134 -38.91 -6.10 -9.44
CA GLY A 134 -38.20 -7.36 -9.63
C GLY A 134 -36.79 -7.17 -10.21
N PRO A 135 -36.07 -8.27 -10.47
CA PRO A 135 -34.77 -8.22 -11.14
C PRO A 135 -34.89 -7.58 -12.53
N VAL A 136 -34.04 -6.61 -12.84
CA VAL A 136 -34.01 -5.92 -14.13
C VAL A 136 -32.68 -6.20 -14.81
N LEU A 137 -32.74 -6.63 -16.07
CA LEU A 137 -31.57 -6.70 -16.94
C LEU A 137 -31.20 -5.28 -17.38
N LEU A 138 -30.04 -4.80 -16.99
CA LEU A 138 -29.53 -3.50 -17.38
C LEU A 138 -29.01 -3.54 -18.82
N GLU A 139 -28.85 -2.36 -19.43
CA GLU A 139 -28.36 -2.19 -20.80
C GLU A 139 -26.97 -2.84 -21.04
N ASN A 140 -26.15 -2.95 -20.00
CA ASN A 140 -24.84 -3.61 -20.05
C ASN A 140 -24.91 -5.15 -19.82
N GLY A 141 -26.11 -5.70 -19.64
CA GLY A 141 -26.41 -7.10 -19.37
C GLY A 141 -26.11 -7.56 -17.94
N GLU A 142 -25.80 -6.63 -17.03
CA GLU A 142 -25.76 -6.90 -15.59
C GLU A 142 -27.18 -6.87 -15.02
N ILE A 143 -27.35 -7.38 -13.81
CA ILE A 143 -28.68 -7.49 -13.19
C ILE A 143 -28.73 -6.60 -11.99
N TYR A 144 -29.79 -5.79 -11.88
CA TYR A 144 -30.08 -5.02 -10.69
C TYR A 144 -31.37 -5.48 -10.05
N ILE A 145 -31.33 -5.65 -8.73
CA ILE A 145 -32.46 -6.06 -7.89
C ILE A 145 -32.58 -5.03 -6.79
N GLY A 146 -33.63 -4.19 -6.82
CA GLY A 146 -33.76 -3.15 -5.81
C GLY A 146 -34.76 -2.07 -6.12
N GLU A 147 -34.50 -0.93 -5.50
CA GLU A 147 -35.32 0.27 -5.55
C GLU A 147 -34.90 1.19 -6.71
N TRP A 148 -35.88 1.92 -7.23
CA TRP A 148 -35.77 2.81 -8.38
C TRP A 148 -36.50 4.12 -8.11
N ASN A 149 -35.93 5.25 -8.52
CA ASN A 149 -36.60 6.55 -8.43
C ASN A 149 -37.60 6.77 -9.60
N GLU A 150 -38.34 7.89 -9.58
CA GLU A 150 -39.33 8.23 -10.60
C GLU A 150 -38.76 8.43 -12.02
N LYS A 151 -37.43 8.61 -12.13
CA LYS A 151 -36.70 8.70 -13.40
C LYS A 151 -36.22 7.34 -13.91
N ASN A 152 -36.60 6.24 -13.24
CA ASN A 152 -36.08 4.90 -13.51
C ASN A 152 -34.56 4.81 -13.36
N GLU A 153 -33.98 5.51 -12.39
CA GLU A 153 -32.58 5.36 -11.98
C GLU A 153 -32.50 4.51 -10.71
N ARG A 154 -31.46 3.67 -10.59
CA ARG A 154 -31.21 2.87 -9.39
C ARG A 154 -31.03 3.81 -8.21
N HIS A 155 -31.80 3.58 -7.16
CA HIS A 155 -31.90 4.50 -6.03
C HIS A 155 -32.34 3.76 -4.78
N GLY A 156 -31.93 4.20 -3.59
CA GLY A 156 -32.28 3.50 -2.36
C GLY A 156 -31.53 2.17 -2.22
N LYS A 157 -32.19 1.13 -1.71
CA LYS A 157 -31.58 -0.17 -1.43
C LYS A 157 -31.56 -1.03 -2.69
N GLY A 158 -30.41 -1.63 -2.99
CA GLY A 158 -30.31 -2.55 -4.11
C GLY A 158 -29.09 -3.44 -4.08
N GLN A 159 -29.16 -4.49 -4.88
CA GLN A 159 -28.09 -5.42 -5.19
C GLN A 159 -27.85 -5.41 -6.70
N GLN A 160 -26.59 -5.44 -7.11
CA GLN A 160 -26.20 -5.60 -8.51
C GLN A 160 -25.32 -6.83 -8.67
N LEU A 161 -25.68 -7.69 -9.61
CA LEU A 161 -24.90 -8.87 -10.02
C LEU A 161 -24.10 -8.49 -11.29
N LEU A 162 -22.78 -8.52 -11.18
CA LEU A 162 -21.88 -8.16 -12.27
C LEU A 162 -21.42 -9.41 -13.01
N LYS A 163 -21.18 -9.28 -14.32
CA LYS A 163 -20.79 -10.41 -15.20
C LYS A 163 -19.43 -11.03 -14.85
N ASP A 164 -18.57 -10.29 -14.15
CA ASP A 164 -17.28 -10.79 -13.67
C ASP A 164 -17.40 -11.63 -12.38
N GLY A 165 -18.63 -11.82 -11.89
CA GLY A 165 -18.95 -12.52 -10.65
C GLY A 165 -18.86 -11.66 -9.40
N SER A 166 -18.59 -10.36 -9.54
CA SER A 166 -18.69 -9.42 -8.44
C SER A 166 -20.16 -9.15 -8.09
N ILE A 167 -20.40 -8.79 -6.84
CA ILE A 167 -21.73 -8.42 -6.32
C ILE A 167 -21.58 -7.14 -5.50
N TYR A 168 -22.39 -6.13 -5.84
CA TYR A 168 -22.59 -4.98 -4.97
C TYR A 168 -23.92 -5.10 -4.24
N GLU A 169 -23.93 -4.84 -2.93
CA GLU A 169 -25.11 -4.78 -2.08
C GLU A 169 -25.05 -3.49 -1.26
N GLY A 170 -26.00 -2.58 -1.43
CA GLY A 170 -25.94 -1.32 -0.69
C GLY A 170 -26.91 -0.27 -1.16
N TYR A 171 -26.58 0.97 -0.80
CA TYR A 171 -27.36 2.13 -1.16
C TYR A 171 -26.92 2.71 -2.51
N TRP A 172 -27.91 3.23 -3.22
CA TRP A 172 -27.82 3.80 -4.55
C TRP A 172 -28.44 5.20 -4.56
N LYS A 173 -27.88 6.09 -5.38
CA LYS A 173 -28.44 7.41 -5.63
C LYS A 173 -28.17 7.80 -7.07
N ASN A 174 -29.23 8.02 -7.85
CA ASN A 174 -29.16 8.43 -9.24
C ASN A 174 -28.18 7.55 -10.06
N ASP A 175 -28.40 6.23 -10.03
CA ASP A 175 -27.55 5.20 -10.66
C ASP A 175 -26.13 5.02 -10.13
N MET A 176 -25.73 5.74 -9.10
CA MET A 176 -24.40 5.59 -8.51
C MET A 176 -24.47 4.93 -7.14
N THR A 177 -23.46 4.14 -6.79
CA THR A 177 -23.33 3.65 -5.41
C THR A 177 -23.07 4.85 -4.49
N ASN A 178 -23.85 4.96 -3.41
CA ASN A 178 -23.82 6.12 -2.54
C ASN A 178 -24.41 5.79 -1.17
N GLY A 179 -23.70 6.10 -0.09
CA GLY A 179 -24.08 5.69 1.27
C GLY A 179 -23.32 4.44 1.70
N GLN A 180 -23.93 3.57 2.52
CA GLN A 180 -23.28 2.32 2.91
C GLN A 180 -23.39 1.25 1.81
N GLY A 181 -22.43 0.33 1.74
CA GLY A 181 -22.52 -0.78 0.82
C GLY A 181 -21.35 -1.74 0.95
N ARG A 182 -21.56 -2.94 0.44
CA ARG A 182 -20.58 -4.00 0.32
C ARG A 182 -20.39 -4.35 -1.15
N LEU A 183 -19.13 -4.36 -1.59
CA LEU A 183 -18.72 -4.93 -2.86
C LEU A 183 -17.92 -6.20 -2.57
N ILE A 184 -18.45 -7.33 -3.01
CA ILE A 184 -17.72 -8.60 -3.10
C ILE A 184 -17.18 -8.68 -4.51
N HIS A 185 -15.86 -8.65 -4.68
CA HIS A 185 -15.21 -8.80 -5.97
C HIS A 185 -15.23 -10.27 -6.41
N GLY A 186 -15.24 -10.50 -7.73
CA GLY A 186 -15.16 -11.84 -8.30
C GLY A 186 -13.86 -12.59 -7.97
N ASP A 187 -12.82 -11.92 -7.48
CA ASP A 187 -11.60 -12.56 -6.96
C ASP A 187 -11.68 -12.93 -5.47
N GLY A 188 -12.76 -12.55 -4.79
CA GLY A 188 -13.03 -12.83 -3.38
C GLY A 188 -12.63 -11.72 -2.42
N ASP A 189 -12.05 -10.62 -2.91
CA ASP A 189 -11.83 -9.43 -2.10
C ASP A 189 -13.16 -8.76 -1.74
N VAL A 190 -13.23 -8.16 -0.56
CA VAL A 190 -14.47 -7.53 -0.05
C VAL A 190 -14.18 -6.15 0.45
N TYR A 191 -14.86 -5.15 -0.10
CA TYR A 191 -14.99 -3.83 0.51
C TYR A 191 -16.36 -3.70 1.17
N GLU A 192 -16.42 -3.30 2.43
CA GLU A 192 -17.65 -2.96 3.13
C GLU A 192 -17.48 -1.62 3.85
N GLY A 193 -18.32 -0.64 3.49
CA GLY A 193 -18.25 0.68 4.11
C GLY A 193 -19.00 1.73 3.32
N SER A 194 -18.49 2.95 3.45
CA SER A 194 -19.10 4.14 2.85
C SER A 194 -18.70 4.30 1.37
N TRP A 195 -19.64 4.80 0.57
CA TRP A 195 -19.55 5.01 -0.87
C TRP A 195 -20.03 6.42 -1.21
N PHE A 196 -19.37 7.05 -2.18
CA PHE A 196 -19.80 8.31 -2.74
C PHE A 196 -19.54 8.31 -4.24
N ASN A 197 -20.60 8.39 -5.03
CA ASN A 197 -20.55 8.47 -6.49
C ASN A 197 -19.67 7.38 -7.12
N ASP A 198 -20.00 6.12 -6.82
CA ASP A 198 -19.30 4.93 -7.34
C ASP A 198 -17.91 4.65 -6.77
N LYS A 199 -17.50 5.39 -5.73
CA LYS A 199 -16.17 5.27 -5.13
C LYS A 199 -16.25 4.99 -3.64
N ALA A 200 -15.34 4.15 -3.14
CA ALA A 200 -15.09 4.02 -1.72
C ALA A 200 -14.67 5.37 -1.16
N HIS A 201 -15.37 5.81 -0.12
CA HIS A 201 -15.22 7.14 0.47
C HIS A 201 -15.65 7.11 1.93
N GLY A 202 -15.05 7.87 2.83
CA GLY A 202 -15.39 7.84 4.25
C GLY A 202 -14.85 6.59 4.94
N PHE A 203 -15.51 6.08 5.97
CA PHE A 203 -15.01 4.89 6.69
C PHE A 203 -15.42 3.60 6.00
N GLY A 204 -14.49 2.64 5.89
CA GLY A 204 -14.74 1.33 5.32
C GLY A 204 -13.63 0.32 5.61
N THR A 205 -13.98 -0.95 5.45
CA THR A 205 -13.08 -2.09 5.62
C THR A 205 -12.90 -2.82 4.29
N TYR A 206 -11.65 -2.97 3.87
CA TYR A 206 -11.27 -3.83 2.75
C TYR A 206 -10.62 -5.09 3.30
N THR A 207 -11.14 -6.26 2.93
CA THR A 207 -10.59 -7.57 3.29
C THR A 207 -10.18 -8.28 2.02
N HIS A 208 -8.89 -8.54 1.88
CA HIS A 208 -8.33 -9.28 0.76
C HIS A 208 -8.55 -10.80 0.98
N ILE A 209 -8.57 -11.57 -0.12
CA ILE A 209 -8.82 -13.01 -0.09
C ILE A 209 -7.78 -13.80 0.72
N ASP A 210 -6.54 -13.30 0.81
CA ASP A 210 -5.47 -13.87 1.63
C ASP A 210 -5.64 -13.60 3.14
N GLY A 211 -6.60 -12.76 3.53
CA GLY A 211 -6.88 -12.36 4.90
C GLY A 211 -6.24 -11.05 5.34
N ALA A 212 -5.43 -10.39 4.51
CA ALA A 212 -4.99 -9.03 4.78
C ALA A 212 -6.20 -8.09 4.82
N GLN A 213 -6.19 -7.12 5.73
CA GLN A 213 -7.32 -6.22 5.94
C GLN A 213 -6.84 -4.79 6.13
N TYR A 214 -7.58 -3.84 5.56
CA TYR A 214 -7.50 -2.43 5.90
C TYR A 214 -8.84 -1.96 6.45
N ALA A 215 -8.84 -1.34 7.63
CA ALA A 215 -9.99 -0.66 8.20
C ALA A 215 -9.64 0.80 8.48
N GLY A 216 -10.31 1.74 7.83
CA GLY A 216 -9.94 3.16 7.96
C GLY A 216 -10.72 4.08 7.05
N ASN A 217 -10.20 5.29 6.88
CA ASN A 217 -10.81 6.25 5.97
C ASN A 217 -10.38 6.00 4.51
N TRP A 218 -11.27 6.35 3.61
CA TRP A 218 -11.17 6.24 2.18
C TRP A 218 -11.53 7.58 1.54
N GLU A 219 -10.88 7.91 0.45
CA GLU A 219 -11.20 9.05 -0.38
C GLU A 219 -10.91 8.67 -1.83
N GLU A 220 -11.95 8.73 -2.67
CA GLU A 220 -11.82 8.49 -4.11
C GLU A 220 -11.13 7.15 -4.43
N ASP A 221 -11.63 6.07 -3.82
CA ASP A 221 -11.11 4.69 -3.92
C ASP A 221 -9.71 4.46 -3.31
N LYS A 222 -9.16 5.42 -2.58
CA LYS A 222 -7.83 5.32 -1.96
C LYS A 222 -7.90 5.41 -0.45
N GLN A 223 -7.06 4.63 0.23
CA GLN A 223 -6.83 4.80 1.66
C GLN A 223 -6.39 6.25 1.94
N HIS A 224 -7.03 6.90 2.90
CA HIS A 224 -6.77 8.28 3.30
C HIS A 224 -6.94 8.40 4.81
N GLY A 225 -6.40 9.46 5.42
CA GLY A 225 -6.64 9.77 6.82
C GLY A 225 -6.11 8.67 7.74
N VAL A 226 -6.80 8.37 8.83
CA VAL A 226 -6.37 7.33 9.78
C VAL A 226 -6.89 5.96 9.33
N GLY A 227 -6.05 4.94 9.44
CA GLY A 227 -6.42 3.55 9.17
C GLY A 227 -5.52 2.55 9.87
N VAL A 228 -6.02 1.31 9.92
CA VAL A 228 -5.31 0.14 10.44
C VAL A 228 -5.22 -0.89 9.32
N GLU A 229 -4.01 -1.35 9.01
CA GLU A 229 -3.78 -2.45 8.08
C GLU A 229 -3.22 -3.65 8.86
N THR A 230 -3.78 -4.84 8.67
CA THR A 230 -3.35 -6.09 9.29
C THR A 230 -3.05 -7.12 8.22
N TRP A 231 -2.06 -7.97 8.48
CA TRP A 231 -1.65 -9.04 7.57
C TRP A 231 -1.77 -10.42 8.25
N PRO A 232 -1.92 -11.50 7.46
CA PRO A 232 -2.06 -12.86 8.00
C PRO A 232 -0.84 -13.35 8.80
N ASP A 233 0.35 -12.79 8.54
CA ASP A 233 1.58 -13.09 9.28
C ASP A 233 1.63 -12.43 10.67
N GLY A 234 0.59 -11.66 11.03
CA GLY A 234 0.50 -10.92 12.29
C GLY A 234 1.12 -9.53 12.25
N ALA A 235 1.71 -9.11 11.12
CA ALA A 235 2.14 -7.73 10.95
C ALA A 235 0.92 -6.79 11.01
N LYS A 236 1.17 -5.55 11.43
CA LYS A 236 0.13 -4.54 11.60
C LYS A 236 0.68 -3.14 11.42
N TYR A 237 -0.06 -2.27 10.75
CA TYR A 237 0.18 -0.85 10.66
C TYR A 237 -0.99 -0.09 11.27
N GLU A 238 -0.70 0.91 12.10
CA GLU A 238 -1.67 1.85 12.63
C GLU A 238 -1.15 3.25 12.33
N GLY A 239 -1.88 4.05 11.55
CA GLY A 239 -1.40 5.39 11.26
C GLY A 239 -2.12 6.09 10.14
N SER A 240 -1.46 7.12 9.64
CA SER A 240 -2.00 8.00 8.61
C SER A 240 -1.67 7.51 7.21
N TYR A 241 -2.63 7.71 6.31
CA TYR A 241 -2.59 7.42 4.89
C TYR A 241 -2.86 8.69 4.09
N LEU A 242 -2.19 8.82 2.94
CA LEU A 242 -2.43 9.84 1.94
C LEU A 242 -2.42 9.20 0.56
N HIS A 243 -3.56 9.23 -0.12
CA HIS A 243 -3.74 8.70 -1.47
C HIS A 243 -3.22 7.27 -1.67
N GLY A 244 -3.55 6.37 -0.75
CA GLY A 244 -3.20 4.95 -0.83
C GLY A 244 -1.80 4.60 -0.30
N LYS A 245 -1.11 5.55 0.35
CA LYS A 245 0.23 5.34 0.88
C LYS A 245 0.30 5.72 2.35
N LYS A 246 1.03 4.95 3.16
CA LYS A 246 1.38 5.31 4.54
C LYS A 246 2.16 6.63 4.50
N HIS A 247 1.66 7.64 5.20
CA HIS A 247 2.17 9.00 5.15
C HIS A 247 1.86 9.74 6.45
N GLY A 248 2.81 10.51 6.97
CA GLY A 248 2.66 11.18 8.27
C GLY A 248 3.02 10.25 9.42
N LYS A 249 2.35 10.34 10.55
CA LYS A 249 2.70 9.55 11.76
C LYS A 249 2.05 8.17 11.71
N GLY A 250 2.77 7.16 12.19
CA GLY A 250 2.23 5.81 12.33
C GLY A 250 3.12 4.89 13.16
N LYS A 251 2.61 3.69 13.38
CA LYS A 251 3.25 2.60 14.11
C LYS A 251 3.11 1.32 13.30
N PHE A 252 4.24 0.67 13.04
CA PHE A 252 4.32 -0.58 12.31
C PHE A 252 4.86 -1.68 13.24
N TYR A 253 4.04 -2.71 13.45
CA TYR A 253 4.39 -3.93 14.15
C TYR A 253 4.73 -4.98 13.09
N CYS A 254 5.97 -5.44 13.10
CA CYS A 254 6.45 -6.46 12.18
C CYS A 254 6.05 -7.84 12.68
N ALA A 255 5.86 -8.80 11.76
CA ALA A 255 5.59 -10.20 12.11
C ALA A 255 6.68 -10.84 12.99
N ASP A 256 7.93 -10.38 12.87
CA ASP A 256 9.07 -10.84 13.68
C ASP A 256 9.17 -10.19 15.08
N GLY A 257 8.18 -9.36 15.45
CA GLY A 257 8.12 -8.68 16.75
C GLY A 257 8.90 -7.36 16.81
N ASN A 258 9.54 -6.95 15.71
CA ASN A 258 10.10 -5.60 15.62
C ASN A 258 8.98 -4.55 15.58
N VAL A 259 9.25 -3.33 16.07
CA VAL A 259 8.27 -2.25 16.07
C VAL A 259 8.93 -0.95 15.63
N TYR A 260 8.35 -0.29 14.63
CA TYR A 260 8.66 1.10 14.28
C TYR A 260 7.54 2.03 14.71
N GLU A 261 7.87 3.17 15.29
CA GLU A 261 6.94 4.25 15.60
C GLU A 261 7.56 5.58 15.20
N GLY A 262 6.96 6.30 14.25
CA GLY A 262 7.58 7.49 13.69
C GLY A 262 6.86 8.03 12.46
N GLU A 263 7.61 8.76 11.64
CA GLU A 263 7.11 9.33 10.40
C GLU A 263 7.25 8.36 9.23
N PHE A 264 6.31 8.49 8.30
CA PHE A 264 6.23 7.77 7.05
C PHE A 264 6.09 8.76 5.90
N GLN A 265 6.74 8.46 4.78
CA GLN A 265 6.56 9.18 3.53
C GLN A 265 6.54 8.18 2.38
N ASP A 266 5.43 8.15 1.64
CA ASP A 266 5.23 7.29 0.49
C ASP A 266 5.54 5.81 0.79
N ASN A 267 4.94 5.27 1.86
CA ASN A 267 5.17 3.92 2.38
C ASN A 267 6.53 3.66 3.05
N ASN A 268 7.46 4.63 3.05
CA ASN A 268 8.78 4.45 3.65
C ASN A 268 8.88 5.09 5.04
N LEU A 269 9.68 4.49 5.92
CA LEU A 269 10.14 5.15 7.15
C LEU A 269 10.90 6.42 6.77
N HIS A 270 10.51 7.54 7.37
CA HIS A 270 11.07 8.86 7.08
C HIS A 270 11.06 9.72 8.35
N GLY A 271 11.71 10.88 8.32
CA GLY A 271 11.63 11.88 9.39
C GLY A 271 12.16 11.33 10.72
N VAL A 272 11.53 11.69 11.84
CA VAL A 272 11.95 11.20 13.16
C VAL A 272 11.14 9.97 13.56
N GLY A 273 11.83 8.93 14.01
CA GLY A 273 11.21 7.68 14.42
C GLY A 273 12.05 6.84 15.37
N THR A 274 11.37 5.92 16.05
CA THR A 274 11.94 4.91 16.94
C THR A 274 11.74 3.54 16.32
N PHE A 275 12.82 2.79 16.14
CA PHE A 275 12.76 1.36 15.79
C PHE A 275 13.25 0.55 16.99
N THR A 276 12.41 -0.38 17.44
CA THR A 276 12.72 -1.32 18.53
C THR A 276 12.78 -2.71 17.95
N TRP A 277 13.93 -3.36 18.08
CA TRP A 277 14.10 -4.74 17.65
C TRP A 277 13.58 -5.70 18.72
N ASN A 278 13.12 -6.87 18.29
CA ASN A 278 12.66 -7.93 19.18
C ASN A 278 13.73 -8.41 20.18
N ASP A 279 15.02 -8.27 19.83
CA ASP A 279 16.16 -8.57 20.69
C ASP A 279 16.50 -7.46 21.70
N GLY A 280 15.71 -6.39 21.75
CA GLY A 280 15.85 -5.28 22.68
C GLY A 280 16.79 -4.17 22.22
N ARG A 281 17.42 -4.28 21.03
CA ARG A 281 18.08 -3.11 20.42
C ARG A 281 17.05 -2.02 20.15
N LYS A 282 17.51 -0.77 20.15
CA LYS A 282 16.65 0.40 19.89
C LYS A 282 17.40 1.48 19.14
N TYR A 283 16.78 2.08 18.14
CA TYR A 283 17.26 3.27 17.44
C TYR A 283 16.21 4.36 17.59
N VAL A 284 16.65 5.56 17.95
CA VAL A 284 15.83 6.76 18.01
C VAL A 284 16.57 7.84 17.24
N GLY A 285 15.99 8.32 16.14
CA GLY A 285 16.67 9.30 15.30
C GLY A 285 15.97 9.56 13.99
N GLU A 286 16.73 10.15 13.08
CA GLU A 286 16.30 10.49 11.74
C GLU A 286 16.34 9.27 10.80
N TRP A 287 15.34 9.20 9.91
CA TRP A 287 15.12 8.17 8.91
C TRP A 287 14.93 8.80 7.54
N LYS A 288 15.45 8.14 6.51
CA LYS A 288 15.24 8.51 5.12
C LYS A 288 15.11 7.25 4.28
N SER A 289 13.95 7.07 3.66
CA SER A 289 13.69 5.96 2.73
C SER A 289 14.07 4.60 3.33
N ASN A 290 13.51 4.30 4.51
CA ASN A 290 13.73 3.07 5.27
C ASN A 290 15.12 2.90 5.91
N ARG A 291 16.00 3.91 5.83
CA ARG A 291 17.36 3.84 6.40
C ARG A 291 17.57 4.86 7.51
N MET A 292 18.38 4.50 8.50
CA MET A 292 18.90 5.46 9.48
C MET A 292 19.78 6.46 8.75
N ASN A 293 19.42 7.75 8.81
CA ASN A 293 20.08 8.80 8.05
C ASN A 293 19.90 10.13 8.79
N GLY A 294 20.99 10.84 9.10
CA GLY A 294 20.98 11.99 10.00
C GLY A 294 21.38 11.63 11.43
N LYS A 295 20.92 12.39 12.42
CA LYS A 295 21.28 12.17 13.83
C LYS A 295 20.45 11.07 14.45
N GLY A 296 21.11 10.23 15.26
CA GLY A 296 20.41 9.19 15.98
C GLY A 296 21.17 8.61 17.18
N THR A 297 20.41 7.97 18.05
CA THR A 297 20.89 7.20 19.19
C THR A 297 20.54 5.74 18.99
N PHE A 298 21.54 4.87 19.00
CA PHE A 298 21.38 3.42 18.95
C PHE A 298 21.80 2.83 20.29
N THR A 299 20.90 2.08 20.93
CA THR A 299 21.11 1.44 22.22
C THR A 299 21.04 -0.07 22.06
N TRP A 300 21.95 -0.79 22.72
CA TRP A 300 21.96 -2.24 22.78
C TRP A 300 21.51 -2.73 24.17
N PRO A 301 20.93 -3.94 24.28
CA PRO A 301 20.49 -4.51 25.56
C PRO A 301 21.61 -4.64 26.59
N ASP A 302 22.86 -4.83 26.14
CA ASP A 302 24.05 -4.92 26.98
C ASP A 302 24.54 -3.57 27.52
N GLY A 303 23.80 -2.49 27.29
CA GLY A 303 24.13 -1.15 27.75
C GLY A 303 25.10 -0.38 26.85
N ARG A 304 25.57 -0.96 25.74
CA ARG A 304 26.28 -0.17 24.72
C ARG A 304 25.34 0.90 24.16
N CYS A 305 25.91 2.04 23.77
CA CYS A 305 25.17 3.14 23.18
C CYS A 305 26.04 3.88 22.16
N TYR A 306 25.46 4.27 21.04
CA TYR A 306 26.06 5.16 20.05
C TYR A 306 25.15 6.37 19.85
N VAL A 307 25.71 7.57 19.92
CA VAL A 307 25.03 8.83 19.60
C VAL A 307 25.86 9.54 18.54
N GLY A 308 25.30 9.80 17.36
CA GLY A 308 26.04 10.47 16.29
C GLY A 308 25.28 10.48 14.97
N ASP A 309 25.98 10.83 13.90
CA ASP A 309 25.40 10.85 12.56
C ASP A 309 25.40 9.45 11.90
N TYR A 310 24.43 9.25 11.02
CA TYR A 310 24.22 8.07 10.19
C TYR A 310 24.06 8.47 8.73
N VAL A 311 24.59 7.65 7.83
CA VAL A 311 24.31 7.68 6.39
C VAL A 311 24.09 6.25 5.93
N ASP A 312 22.91 5.99 5.37
CA ASP A 312 22.49 4.67 4.87
C ASP A 312 22.80 3.54 5.85
N ASP A 313 22.29 3.69 7.08
CA ASP A 313 22.43 2.72 8.17
C ASP A 313 23.82 2.60 8.81
N LYS A 314 24.78 3.38 8.32
CA LYS A 314 26.16 3.34 8.79
C LYS A 314 26.48 4.58 9.61
N LYS A 315 27.15 4.37 10.75
CA LYS A 315 27.75 5.45 11.53
C LYS A 315 28.70 6.24 10.64
N GLN A 316 28.53 7.55 10.61
CA GLN A 316 29.23 8.47 9.73
C GLN A 316 29.49 9.77 10.50
N GLY A 317 30.46 10.57 10.07
CA GLY A 317 30.67 11.90 10.66
C GLY A 317 31.14 11.82 12.11
N TYR A 318 30.63 12.68 12.98
CA TYR A 318 31.01 12.67 14.40
C TYR A 318 30.08 11.79 15.23
N GLY A 319 30.63 11.04 16.18
CA GLY A 319 29.82 10.22 17.06
C GLY A 319 30.53 9.75 18.32
N VAL A 320 29.72 9.49 19.36
CA VAL A 320 30.15 9.01 20.67
C VAL A 320 29.64 7.59 20.86
N PHE A 321 30.55 6.64 21.10
CA PHE A 321 30.24 5.27 21.46
C PHE A 321 30.60 5.02 22.92
N LYS A 322 29.63 4.57 23.72
CA LYS A 322 29.78 4.25 25.13
C LYS A 322 29.62 2.74 25.33
N TRP A 323 30.52 2.16 26.11
CA TRP A 323 30.44 0.78 26.57
C TRP A 323 29.94 0.73 28.02
N PRO A 324 29.29 -0.37 28.44
CA PRO A 324 28.78 -0.53 29.80
C PRO A 324 29.87 -0.51 30.88
N ASP A 325 31.11 -0.87 30.54
CA ASP A 325 32.27 -0.83 31.43
C ASP A 325 32.86 0.59 31.61
N GLY A 326 32.20 1.61 31.06
CA GLY A 326 32.62 3.00 31.15
C GLY A 326 33.68 3.40 30.13
N ARG A 327 34.07 2.51 29.20
CA ARG A 327 34.85 2.94 28.04
C ARG A 327 34.03 3.90 27.18
N VAL A 328 34.70 4.88 26.58
CA VAL A 328 34.09 5.84 25.67
C VAL A 328 35.02 6.09 24.49
N TYR A 329 34.45 6.13 23.29
CA TYR A 329 35.10 6.65 22.09
C TYR A 329 34.29 7.84 21.60
N GLU A 330 34.95 8.94 21.32
CA GLU A 330 34.31 10.18 20.87
C GLU A 330 35.16 10.74 19.72
N GLY A 331 34.64 10.72 18.50
CA GLY A 331 35.43 11.10 17.34
C GLY A 331 34.74 10.84 16.01
N ALA A 332 35.53 10.84 14.94
CA ALA A 332 35.03 10.64 13.60
C ALA A 332 34.74 9.15 13.26
N TRP A 333 33.74 8.97 12.40
CA TRP A 333 33.24 7.69 11.91
C TRP A 333 33.12 7.75 10.40
N PHE A 334 33.50 6.65 9.75
CA PHE A 334 33.35 6.50 8.32
C PHE A 334 32.92 5.06 8.02
N ASN A 335 31.82 4.91 7.28
CA ASN A 335 31.32 3.61 6.82
C ASN A 335 31.14 2.60 7.98
N GLY A 336 30.66 3.08 9.13
CA GLY A 336 30.36 2.26 10.31
C GLY A 336 31.53 2.01 11.26
N LYS A 337 32.74 2.54 10.99
CA LYS A 337 33.94 2.29 11.80
C LYS A 337 34.55 3.61 12.30
N GLN A 338 35.28 3.56 13.43
CA GLN A 338 36.07 4.71 13.88
C GLN A 338 37.09 5.10 12.80
N HIS A 339 37.21 6.39 12.53
CA HIS A 339 38.06 6.93 11.47
C HIS A 339 38.51 8.36 11.81
N GLY A 340 39.66 8.80 11.32
CA GLY A 340 40.20 10.13 11.59
C GLY A 340 40.47 10.39 13.07
N ARG A 341 40.38 11.66 13.49
CA ARG A 341 40.62 12.06 14.88
C ARG A 341 39.53 11.62 15.84
N GLY A 342 39.94 11.24 17.04
CA GLY A 342 39.03 10.94 18.13
C GLY A 342 39.73 10.90 19.49
N THR A 343 38.94 10.70 20.54
CA THR A 343 39.41 10.49 21.90
C THR A 343 38.89 9.17 22.40
N TYR A 344 39.72 8.45 23.16
CA TYR A 344 39.36 7.21 23.81
C TYR A 344 39.59 7.29 25.31
N GLN A 345 38.58 6.91 26.08
CA GLN A 345 38.61 6.81 27.53
C GLN A 345 38.48 5.34 27.92
N ALA A 346 39.45 4.81 28.68
CA ALA A 346 39.50 3.38 29.02
C ALA A 346 38.59 2.99 30.20
N SER A 347 38.11 3.96 30.97
CA SER A 347 37.16 3.76 32.08
C SER A 347 36.47 5.09 32.41
N ALA A 348 35.39 5.06 33.19
CA ALA A 348 34.64 6.27 33.55
C ALA A 348 35.47 7.37 34.23
N ARG A 349 36.58 7.00 34.88
CA ARG A 349 37.54 7.93 35.53
C ARG A 349 38.90 8.01 34.81
N GLY A 350 39.07 7.28 33.71
CA GLY A 350 40.32 7.26 32.97
C GLY A 350 40.54 8.56 32.21
N GLU A 351 41.79 8.88 31.90
CA GLU A 351 42.13 10.01 31.04
C GLU A 351 41.64 9.76 29.59
N LYS A 352 41.19 10.83 28.93
CA LYS A 352 40.90 10.79 27.50
C LYS A 352 42.21 10.86 26.72
N LYS A 353 42.44 9.89 25.84
CA LYS A 353 43.63 9.83 24.98
C LYS A 353 43.23 10.14 23.54
N GLU A 354 43.85 11.17 22.97
CA GLU A 354 43.66 11.55 21.56
C GLU A 354 44.46 10.63 20.61
N GLY A 355 44.13 10.64 19.33
CA GLY A 355 44.87 9.90 18.30
C GLY A 355 44.27 10.00 16.90
N GLU A 356 44.76 9.15 16.00
CA GLU A 356 44.21 8.96 14.66
C GLU A 356 43.70 7.52 14.51
N TRP A 357 42.53 7.34 13.89
CA TRP A 357 41.89 6.04 13.67
C TRP A 357 41.73 5.77 12.18
N LYS A 358 41.89 4.52 11.78
CA LYS A 358 41.61 4.06 10.42
C LYS A 358 40.99 2.68 10.48
N GLU A 359 39.83 2.52 9.83
CA GLU A 359 39.11 1.24 9.75
C GLU A 359 38.87 0.58 11.12
N GLY A 360 38.54 1.39 12.14
CA GLY A 360 38.24 0.92 13.50
C GLY A 360 39.47 0.65 14.38
N LYS A 361 40.69 0.91 13.89
CA LYS A 361 41.93 0.72 14.64
C LYS A 361 42.60 2.06 14.91
N ARG A 362 43.04 2.28 16.15
CA ARG A 362 43.91 3.41 16.50
C ARG A 362 45.28 3.17 15.85
N LEU A 363 45.76 4.15 15.10
CA LEU A 363 47.10 4.15 14.54
C LEU A 363 48.10 4.36 15.68
N LYS A 364 49.20 3.60 15.68
CA LYS A 364 50.30 3.84 16.62
C LYS A 364 50.96 5.17 16.27
N ASP A 365 51.25 5.98 17.27
CA ASP A 365 52.08 7.15 17.06
C ASP A 365 53.49 6.68 16.66
N PRO A 366 54.08 7.18 15.57
CA PRO A 366 55.47 6.87 15.22
C PRO A 366 56.47 7.19 16.34
N SER A 367 56.10 8.05 17.30
CA SER A 367 56.91 8.38 18.48
C SER A 367 56.78 7.39 19.65
N GLU A 368 55.89 6.40 19.59
CA GLU A 368 55.70 5.34 20.61
C GLU A 368 56.36 3.99 20.24
N LEU A 369 57.20 3.95 19.18
CA LEU A 369 57.86 2.72 18.67
C LEU A 369 59.35 2.63 19.03
#